data_AF-A0A3D0R9S3-F1
#
_entry.id   AF-A0A3D0R9S3-F1
#
_cell.length_a   1.000
_cell.length_b   1.000
_cell.length_c   1.000
_cell.angle_alpha   90.00
_cell.angle_beta   90.00
_cell.angle_gamma   90.00
#
_symmetry.space_group_name_H-M   'P 1'
#
loop_
_entity.id
_entity.type
_entity.pdbx_description
1 polymer ?
#
loop_
_entity_poly.entity_id
_entity_poly.type
_entity_poly.pdbx_seq_one_letter_code
_entity_poly.pdbx_strand_id
1 'polypeptide(L)'
;GAYTCYKMMTAFPDLNLAFCILAGGVTTAIVGIMFGLPSLRIKGFYLAVVTLAAQFFLVWMFNKVPWFYNYSATGMISSPERTMFGYAITGPNATPAATYLFCLTFLVVLAFLGRNLTRGSVGRKWMAIRDMDIAAEIIGVNPLMAKITAFGVSSFYVGVAGAMIFSVYLGAVEVTEAFGIQKSFLLLFMIIIGGLGSILGSLVGAAFMVLMP
;
A
#
# COMPACT_ATOMS: atom_id res chain seq x y z
N GLY A 1 2.79 5.34 -2.86
CA GLY A 1 3.23 4.14 -3.61
C GLY A 1 3.40 4.46 -5.07
N ALA A 2 2.29 4.44 -5.82
CA ALA A 2 2.26 4.69 -7.27
C ALA A 2 3.06 5.91 -7.74
N TYR A 3 2.81 7.11 -7.19
CA TYR A 3 3.52 8.34 -7.60
C TYR A 3 5.02 8.31 -7.32
N THR A 4 5.45 7.72 -6.20
CA THR A 4 6.88 7.55 -5.93
C THR A 4 7.51 6.59 -6.94
N CYS A 5 6.83 5.48 -7.23
CA CYS A 5 7.29 4.52 -8.23
C CYS A 5 7.41 5.18 -9.62
N TYR A 6 6.38 5.92 -10.05
CA TYR A 6 6.41 6.72 -11.28
C TYR A 6 7.59 7.67 -11.30
N LYS A 7 7.80 8.44 -10.21
CA LYS A 7 8.90 9.40 -10.14
C LYS A 7 10.26 8.76 -10.22
N MET A 8 10.47 7.66 -9.51
CA MET A 8 11.73 6.91 -9.58
C MET A 8 11.97 6.32 -10.96
N MET A 9 10.92 5.80 -11.61
CA MET A 9 11.00 5.32 -12.99
C MET A 9 11.32 6.43 -14.00
N THR A 10 10.85 7.65 -13.78
CA THR A 10 11.14 8.78 -14.69
C THR A 10 12.50 9.42 -14.41
N ALA A 11 12.93 9.48 -13.14
CA ALA A 11 14.17 10.11 -12.75
C ALA A 11 15.40 9.21 -12.94
N PHE A 12 15.23 7.89 -12.77
CA PHE A 12 16.30 6.90 -12.90
C PHE A 12 15.93 5.82 -13.92
N PRO A 13 16.33 6.00 -15.20
CA PRO A 13 16.08 5.05 -16.28
C PRO A 13 16.70 3.67 -16.06
N ASP A 14 17.77 3.55 -15.26
CA ASP A 14 18.49 2.27 -15.11
C ASP A 14 18.09 1.49 -13.85
N LEU A 15 17.18 2.02 -13.03
CA LEU A 15 16.82 1.38 -11.78
C LEU A 15 15.89 0.18 -11.98
N ASN A 16 16.14 -0.89 -11.22
CA ASN A 16 15.31 -2.08 -11.23
C ASN A 16 13.89 -1.78 -10.74
N LEU A 17 12.88 -2.35 -11.42
CA LEU A 17 11.46 -2.20 -11.09
C LEU A 17 11.15 -2.56 -9.63
N ALA A 18 11.73 -3.65 -9.12
CA ALA A 18 11.55 -4.10 -7.75
C ALA A 18 11.99 -3.04 -6.72
N PHE A 19 13.08 -2.30 -7.00
CA PHE A 19 13.54 -1.24 -6.11
C PHE A 19 12.57 -0.06 -6.12
N CYS A 20 12.08 0.35 -7.29
CA CYS A 20 11.10 1.43 -7.40
C CYS A 20 9.82 1.11 -6.61
N ILE A 21 9.37 -0.15 -6.65
CA ILE A 21 8.20 -0.61 -5.90
C ILE A 21 8.47 -0.59 -4.39
N LEU A 22 9.60 -1.14 -3.94
CA LEU A 22 9.95 -1.17 -2.51
C LEU A 22 10.13 0.25 -1.95
N ALA A 23 10.82 1.11 -2.69
CA ALA A 23 10.97 2.51 -2.32
C ALA A 23 9.62 3.23 -2.28
N GLY A 24 8.71 2.93 -3.21
CA GLY A 24 7.32 3.39 -3.17
C GLY A 24 6.56 2.91 -1.92
N GLY A 25 6.85 1.70 -1.43
CA GLY A 25 6.38 1.22 -0.13
C GLY A 25 6.93 2.05 1.03
N VAL A 26 8.25 2.26 1.06
CA VAL A 26 8.93 3.00 2.14
C VAL A 26 8.45 4.45 2.21
N THR A 27 8.32 5.16 1.09
CA THR A 27 7.81 6.53 1.10
C THR A 27 6.37 6.58 1.60
N THR A 28 5.55 5.60 1.24
CA THR A 28 4.17 5.50 1.75
C THR A 28 4.16 5.23 3.25
N ALA A 29 5.09 4.44 3.78
CA ALA A 29 5.24 4.23 5.20
C ALA A 29 5.60 5.52 5.94
N ILE A 30 6.53 6.31 5.40
CA ILE A 30 6.93 7.60 5.98
C ILE A 30 5.75 8.57 6.00
N VAL A 31 5.06 8.72 4.87
CA VAL A 31 3.87 9.59 4.77
C VAL A 31 2.76 9.09 5.71
N GLY A 32 2.52 7.78 5.75
CA GLY A 32 1.53 7.16 6.64
C GLY A 32 1.85 7.39 8.12
N ILE A 33 3.12 7.30 8.53
CA ILE A 33 3.55 7.64 9.89
C ILE A 33 3.37 9.13 10.17
N MET A 34 3.68 10.00 9.21
CA MET A 34 3.50 11.45 9.35
C MET A 34 2.04 11.84 9.59
N PHE A 35 1.09 11.24 8.86
CA PHE A 35 -0.35 11.44 9.07
C PHE A 35 -0.90 10.63 10.24
N GLY A 36 -0.24 9.52 10.60
CA GLY A 36 -0.58 8.69 11.76
C GLY A 36 -0.24 9.38 13.09
N LEU A 37 0.91 10.04 13.19
CA LEU A 37 1.35 10.75 14.39
C LEU A 37 0.29 11.68 15.03
N PRO A 38 -0.37 12.58 14.27
CA PRO A 38 -1.44 13.42 14.81
C PRO A 38 -2.72 12.62 15.08
N SER A 39 -3.03 11.58 14.29
CA SER A 39 -4.25 10.78 14.48
C SER A 39 -4.23 9.96 15.77
N LEU A 40 -3.05 9.61 16.28
CA LEU A 40 -2.87 8.89 17.55
C LEU A 40 -3.30 9.68 18.78
N ARG A 41 -3.44 11.01 18.67
CA ARG A 41 -3.93 11.85 19.77
C ARG A 41 -5.44 11.77 19.96
N ILE A 42 -6.17 11.23 18.98
CA ILE A 42 -7.63 11.18 18.97
C ILE A 42 -8.09 9.71 18.95
N LYS A 43 -9.14 9.38 19.70
CA LYS A 43 -9.59 7.99 19.88
C LYS A 43 -10.84 7.68 19.06
N GLY A 44 -10.98 6.40 18.70
CA GLY A 44 -12.20 5.83 18.14
C GLY A 44 -12.59 6.41 16.79
N PHE A 45 -13.84 6.87 16.67
CA PHE A 45 -14.44 7.34 15.42
C PHE A 45 -13.66 8.47 14.74
N TYR A 46 -13.09 9.38 15.52
CA TYR A 46 -12.32 10.50 14.98
C TYR A 46 -11.06 10.07 14.24
N LEU A 47 -10.43 8.97 14.63
CA LEU A 47 -9.25 8.44 13.92
C LEU A 47 -9.63 7.98 12.51
N ALA A 48 -10.81 7.37 12.32
CA ALA A 48 -11.29 6.97 11.01
C ALA A 48 -11.55 8.18 10.10
N VAL A 49 -12.19 9.23 10.65
CA VAL A 49 -12.43 10.49 9.92
C VAL A 49 -11.12 11.13 9.46
N VAL A 50 -10.07 11.12 10.30
CA VAL A 50 -8.74 11.64 9.94
C VAL A 50 -8.13 10.86 8.78
N THR A 51 -8.24 9.53 8.75
CA THR A 51 -7.70 8.73 7.64
C THR A 51 -8.43 8.98 6.31
N LEU A 52 -9.74 9.20 6.37
CA LEU A 52 -10.55 9.55 5.20
C LEU A 52 -10.24 10.97 4.71
N ALA A 53 -10.06 11.93 5.62
CA ALA A 53 -9.61 13.27 5.28
C ALA A 53 -8.20 13.27 4.66
N ALA A 54 -7.28 12.46 5.19
CA ALA A 54 -5.95 12.28 4.64
C ALA A 54 -5.99 11.70 3.22
N GLN A 55 -6.87 10.74 2.94
CA GLN A 55 -7.07 10.21 1.59
C GLN A 55 -7.50 11.32 0.62
N PHE A 56 -8.55 12.08 0.94
CA PHE A 56 -9.02 13.17 0.08
C PHE A 56 -7.95 14.24 -0.13
N PHE A 57 -7.25 14.62 0.93
CA PHE A 57 -6.16 15.59 0.85
C PHE A 57 -5.03 15.12 -0.07
N LEU A 58 -4.61 13.86 0.05
CA LEU A 58 -3.54 13.30 -0.79
C LEU A 58 -3.97 13.22 -2.27
N VAL A 59 -5.18 12.76 -2.55
CA VAL A 59 -5.72 12.73 -3.92
C VAL A 59 -5.80 14.13 -4.51
N TRP A 60 -6.31 15.10 -3.74
CA TRP A 60 -6.34 16.51 -4.15
C TRP A 60 -4.94 17.07 -4.41
N MET A 61 -3.98 16.79 -3.52
CA MET A 61 -2.59 17.25 -3.66
C MET A 61 -1.93 16.69 -4.91
N PHE A 62 -2.11 15.40 -5.21
CA PHE A 62 -1.55 14.78 -6.41
C PHE A 62 -2.16 15.32 -7.71
N ASN A 63 -3.44 15.72 -7.68
CA ASN A 63 -4.09 16.37 -8.82
C ASN A 63 -3.66 17.83 -8.99
N LYS A 64 -3.49 18.56 -7.88
CA LYS A 64 -3.21 20.01 -7.91
C LYS A 64 -1.75 20.34 -8.24
N VAL A 65 -0.80 19.54 -7.78
CA VAL A 65 0.64 19.83 -7.90
C VAL A 65 1.21 19.22 -9.19
N PRO A 66 1.57 20.03 -10.21
CA PRO A 66 1.96 19.52 -11.53
C PRO A 66 3.23 18.68 -11.56
N TRP A 67 4.05 18.81 -10.52
CA TRP A 67 5.23 17.99 -10.35
C TRP A 67 4.88 16.51 -10.36
N PHE A 68 3.79 16.05 -9.72
CA PHE A 68 3.51 14.61 -9.60
C PHE A 68 3.22 13.88 -10.91
N TYR A 69 2.74 14.59 -11.94
CA TYR A 69 2.42 14.04 -13.26
C TYR A 69 3.29 14.61 -14.38
N ASN A 70 4.46 15.18 -14.03
CA ASN A 70 5.43 15.76 -14.99
C ASN A 70 4.80 16.78 -15.97
N TYR A 71 3.89 17.63 -15.48
CA TYR A 71 3.24 18.68 -16.28
C TYR A 71 2.47 18.15 -17.51
N SER A 72 2.09 16.86 -17.51
CA SER A 72 1.16 16.29 -18.49
C SER A 72 -0.16 17.06 -18.53
N ALA A 73 -0.61 17.44 -19.74
CA ALA A 73 -1.82 18.23 -19.95
C ALA A 73 -3.10 17.52 -19.46
N THR A 74 -3.12 16.19 -19.46
CA THR A 74 -4.24 15.37 -18.97
C THR A 74 -4.13 15.02 -17.48
N GLY A 75 -3.00 15.30 -16.83
CA GLY A 75 -2.74 14.85 -15.46
C GLY A 75 -2.51 13.33 -15.32
N MET A 76 -2.43 12.60 -16.44
CA MET A 76 -2.21 11.15 -16.46
C MET A 76 -0.73 10.81 -16.21
N ILE A 77 -0.49 9.79 -15.39
CA ILE A 77 0.83 9.16 -15.20
C ILE A 77 0.89 7.87 -16.02
N SER A 78 1.94 7.71 -16.83
CA SER A 78 2.21 6.49 -17.58
C SER A 78 3.47 5.81 -17.05
N SER A 79 3.40 4.50 -16.90
CA SER A 79 4.54 3.68 -16.49
C SER A 79 5.39 3.38 -17.73
N PRO A 80 6.68 3.78 -17.75
CA PRO A 80 7.59 3.38 -18.83
C PRO A 80 7.74 1.87 -18.90
N GLU A 81 8.01 1.33 -20.08
CA GLU A 81 8.34 -0.10 -20.22
C GLU A 81 9.61 -0.43 -19.45
N ARG A 82 9.58 -1.55 -18.72
CA ARG A 82 10.72 -1.98 -17.91
C ARG A 82 10.97 -3.46 -18.09
N THR A 83 12.22 -3.79 -18.37
CA THR A 83 12.73 -5.15 -18.42
C THR A 83 13.41 -5.49 -17.10
N MET A 84 13.23 -6.72 -16.63
CA MET A 84 13.96 -7.27 -15.49
C MET A 84 14.39 -8.69 -15.85
N PHE A 85 15.65 -9.03 -15.61
CA PHE A 85 16.23 -10.33 -15.98
C PHE A 85 15.99 -10.74 -17.46
N GLY A 86 15.98 -9.76 -18.37
CA GLY A 86 15.78 -10.00 -19.81
C GLY A 86 14.32 -10.10 -20.27
N TYR A 87 13.35 -10.05 -19.36
CA TYR A 87 11.91 -10.07 -19.70
C TYR A 87 11.25 -8.72 -19.43
N ALA A 88 10.39 -8.25 -20.33
CA ALA A 88 9.54 -7.09 -20.09
C ALA A 88 8.49 -7.43 -19.03
N ILE A 89 8.47 -6.68 -17.93
CA ILE A 89 7.49 -6.81 -16.84
C ILE A 89 6.42 -5.72 -16.93
N THR A 90 6.77 -4.58 -17.52
CA THR A 90 5.84 -3.46 -17.71
C THR A 90 5.84 -3.06 -19.17
N GLY A 91 4.66 -2.78 -19.72
CA GLY A 91 4.46 -2.30 -21.08
C GLY A 91 3.70 -3.27 -21.99
N PRO A 92 3.28 -2.84 -23.21
CA PRO A 92 2.67 -3.69 -24.23
C PRO A 92 3.44 -4.97 -24.56
N ASN A 93 4.77 -4.96 -24.40
CA ASN A 93 5.63 -6.12 -24.66
C ASN A 93 5.72 -7.12 -23.48
N ALA A 94 5.05 -6.85 -22.36
CA ALA A 94 5.14 -7.69 -21.17
C ALA A 94 4.37 -9.00 -21.34
N THR A 95 5.03 -10.13 -21.14
CA THR A 95 4.38 -11.45 -21.20
C THR A 95 3.47 -11.63 -19.97
N PRO A 96 2.20 -12.04 -20.12
CA PRO A 96 1.29 -12.22 -18.97
C PRO A 96 1.83 -13.16 -17.88
N ALA A 97 2.61 -14.18 -18.28
CA ALA A 97 3.27 -15.09 -17.33
C ALA A 97 4.36 -14.38 -16.50
N ALA A 98 5.14 -13.48 -17.11
CA ALA A 98 6.20 -12.74 -16.42
C ALA A 98 5.61 -11.75 -15.41
N THR A 99 4.55 -11.03 -15.78
CA THR A 99 3.85 -10.09 -14.89
C THR A 99 3.18 -10.81 -13.72
N TYR A 100 2.53 -11.96 -14.00
CA TYR A 100 1.92 -12.79 -12.96
C TYR A 100 2.96 -13.34 -11.98
N LEU A 101 4.04 -13.95 -12.47
CA LEU A 101 5.11 -14.49 -11.62
C LEU A 101 5.78 -13.38 -10.79
N PHE A 102 6.00 -12.21 -11.39
CA PHE A 102 6.53 -11.06 -10.66
C PHE A 102 5.60 -10.65 -9.51
N CYS A 103 4.30 -10.51 -9.76
CA CYS A 103 3.34 -10.20 -8.70
C CYS A 103 3.26 -11.29 -7.62
N LEU A 104 3.30 -12.55 -8.04
CA LEU A 104 3.29 -13.69 -7.13
C LEU A 104 4.51 -13.72 -6.21
N THR A 105 5.71 -13.42 -6.73
CA THR A 105 6.93 -13.35 -5.91
C THR A 105 6.80 -12.31 -4.80
N PHE A 106 6.32 -11.11 -5.12
CA PHE A 106 6.07 -10.05 -4.13
C PHE A 106 5.01 -10.47 -3.11
N LEU A 107 3.92 -11.07 -3.56
CA LEU A 107 2.86 -11.58 -2.68
C LEU A 107 3.42 -12.60 -1.69
N VAL A 108 4.15 -13.61 -2.16
CA VAL A 108 4.71 -14.67 -1.32
C VAL A 108 5.71 -14.10 -0.32
N VAL A 109 6.62 -13.23 -0.76
CA VAL A 109 7.62 -12.60 0.11
C VAL A 109 6.96 -11.73 1.18
N LEU A 110 6.02 -10.86 0.81
CA LEU A 110 5.31 -10.00 1.77
C LEU A 110 4.40 -10.81 2.70
N ALA A 111 3.71 -11.84 2.21
CA ALA A 111 2.90 -12.72 3.05
C ALA A 111 3.77 -13.47 4.08
N PHE A 112 4.95 -13.95 3.66
CA PHE A 112 5.91 -14.61 4.54
C PHE A 112 6.44 -13.64 5.60
N LEU A 113 6.86 -12.43 5.21
CA LEU A 113 7.31 -11.38 6.13
C LEU A 113 6.20 -10.98 7.11
N GLY A 114 4.96 -10.83 6.63
CA GLY A 114 3.81 -10.50 7.45
C GLY A 114 3.49 -11.60 8.46
N ARG A 115 3.62 -12.88 8.06
CA ARG A 115 3.46 -14.03 8.96
C ARG A 115 4.54 -14.05 10.04
N ASN A 116 5.80 -13.77 9.68
CA ASN A 116 6.88 -13.72 10.65
C ASN A 116 6.69 -12.55 11.65
N LEU A 117 6.27 -11.40 11.15
CA LEU A 117 6.08 -10.18 11.94
C LEU A 117 4.92 -10.31 12.94
N THR A 118 3.81 -10.92 12.53
CA THR A 118 2.64 -11.16 13.40
C THR A 118 2.93 -12.18 14.50
N ARG A 119 3.80 -13.17 14.25
CA ARG A 119 4.27 -14.13 15.27
C ARG A 119 5.35 -13.58 16.19
N GLY A 120 6.06 -12.54 15.76
CA GLY A 120 7.15 -11.89 16.51
C GLY A 120 6.68 -11.09 17.73
N SER A 121 7.63 -10.48 18.44
CA SER A 121 7.36 -9.62 19.60
C SER A 121 6.55 -8.38 19.22
N VAL A 122 6.78 -7.82 18.03
CA VAL A 122 6.07 -6.66 17.50
C VAL A 122 4.58 -6.98 17.26
N GLY A 123 4.29 -8.10 16.60
CA GLY A 123 2.91 -8.56 16.38
C GLY A 123 2.14 -8.79 17.68
N ARG A 124 2.80 -9.35 18.71
CA ARG A 124 2.19 -9.52 20.04
C ARG A 124 1.83 -8.19 20.71
N LYS A 125 2.67 -7.17 20.56
CA LYS A 125 2.37 -5.81 21.07
C LYS A 125 1.15 -5.21 20.35
N TRP A 126 1.02 -5.41 19.04
CA TRP A 126 -0.15 -4.96 18.29
C TRP A 126 -1.44 -5.67 18.70
N MET A 127 -1.36 -6.99 18.96
CA MET A 127 -2.50 -7.75 19.46
C MET A 127 -2.95 -7.26 20.85
N ALA A 128 -2.00 -6.98 21.76
CA ALA A 128 -2.33 -6.48 23.11
C ALA A 128 -3.10 -5.15 23.07
N ILE A 129 -2.72 -4.24 22.17
CA ILE A 129 -3.35 -2.91 22.02
C ILE A 129 -4.71 -2.99 21.33
N ARG A 130 -4.90 -3.97 20.44
CA ARG A 130 -6.19 -4.21 19.78
C ARG A 130 -7.29 -4.52 20.80
N ASP A 131 -6.96 -5.25 21.86
CA ASP A 131 -7.93 -5.69 22.85
C ASP A 131 -8.21 -4.57 23.86
N MET A 132 -7.18 -4.06 24.56
CA MET A 132 -7.31 -2.91 25.47
C MET A 132 -6.00 -2.11 25.59
N ASP A 133 -6.00 -0.87 25.09
CA ASP A 133 -4.87 0.08 25.19
C ASP A 133 -4.35 0.24 26.62
N ILE A 134 -5.26 0.43 27.59
CA ILE A 134 -4.93 0.71 29.00
C ILE A 134 -4.27 -0.51 29.65
N ALA A 135 -4.80 -1.71 29.37
CA ALA A 135 -4.24 -2.95 29.91
C ALA A 135 -2.84 -3.25 29.33
N ALA A 136 -2.65 -2.97 28.04
CA ALA A 136 -1.34 -3.11 27.39
C ALA A 136 -0.29 -2.19 28.01
N GLU A 137 -0.67 -0.97 28.39
CA GLU A 137 0.22 0.00 29.04
C GLU A 137 0.66 -0.45 30.44
N ILE A 138 -0.24 -1.07 31.22
CA ILE A 138 0.08 -1.64 32.55
C ILE A 138 1.13 -2.76 32.46
N ILE A 139 1.11 -3.55 31.39
CA ILE A 139 2.07 -4.65 31.15
C ILE A 139 3.39 -4.13 30.49
N GLY A 140 3.55 -2.81 30.37
CA GLY A 140 4.77 -2.17 29.88
C GLY A 140 4.88 -2.07 28.35
N VAL A 141 3.78 -2.25 27.61
CA VAL A 141 3.74 -1.98 26.17
C VAL A 141 3.45 -0.51 25.94
N ASN A 142 4.36 0.22 25.30
CA ASN A 142 4.12 1.60 24.91
C ASN A 142 3.07 1.66 23.77
N PRO A 143 1.85 2.19 24.02
CA PRO A 143 0.78 2.20 23.03
C PRO A 143 1.09 3.10 21.83
N LEU A 144 1.82 4.19 22.03
CA LEU A 144 2.19 5.12 20.96
C LEU A 144 3.12 4.44 19.95
N MET A 145 4.21 3.83 20.41
CA MET A 145 5.18 3.19 19.52
C MET A 145 4.59 2.00 18.76
N ALA A 146 3.75 1.22 19.44
CA ALA A 146 3.10 0.08 18.81
C ALA A 146 2.04 0.50 17.77
N LYS A 147 1.29 1.60 18.00
CA LYS A 147 0.39 2.13 16.97
C LYS A 147 1.14 2.76 15.78
N ILE A 148 2.23 3.51 16.01
CA ILE A 148 3.07 4.06 14.92
C ILE A 148 3.64 2.95 14.05
N THR A 149 4.20 1.91 14.68
CA THR A 149 4.76 0.77 13.93
C THR A 149 3.69 -0.01 13.18
N ALA A 150 2.49 -0.20 13.75
CA ALA A 150 1.36 -0.82 13.05
C ALA A 150 0.93 0.01 11.83
N PHE A 151 0.83 1.34 11.97
CA PHE A 151 0.49 2.24 10.87
C PHE A 151 1.56 2.26 9.78
N GLY A 152 2.84 2.32 10.15
CA GLY A 152 3.95 2.36 9.21
C GLY A 152 4.06 1.08 8.39
N VAL A 153 3.98 -0.08 9.04
CA VAL A 153 3.99 -1.38 8.35
C VAL A 153 2.76 -1.55 7.47
N SER A 154 1.56 -1.22 7.94
CA SER A 154 0.36 -1.31 7.11
C SER A 154 0.45 -0.40 5.87
N SER A 155 0.96 0.81 6.06
CA SER A 155 1.17 1.78 4.97
C SER A 155 2.24 1.32 3.98
N PHE A 156 3.27 0.59 4.43
CA PHE A 156 4.25 -0.02 3.55
C PHE A 156 3.62 -1.06 2.62
N TYR A 157 2.82 -1.98 3.16
CA TYR A 157 2.15 -3.04 2.37
C TYR A 157 1.19 -2.45 1.34
N VAL A 158 0.35 -1.50 1.76
CA VAL A 158 -0.57 -0.80 0.85
C VAL A 158 0.20 0.03 -0.18
N GLY A 159 1.33 0.63 0.21
CA GLY A 159 2.20 1.39 -0.68
C GLY A 159 2.82 0.54 -1.80
N VAL A 160 3.29 -0.66 -1.46
CA VAL A 160 3.80 -1.64 -2.43
C VAL A 160 2.69 -2.12 -3.35
N ALA A 161 1.52 -2.49 -2.80
CA ALA A 161 0.37 -2.90 -3.60
C ALA A 161 -0.07 -1.80 -4.58
N GLY A 162 -0.14 -0.53 -4.14
CA GLY A 162 -0.46 0.59 -5.00
C GLY A 162 0.59 0.86 -6.09
N ALA A 163 1.88 0.65 -5.79
CA ALA A 163 2.94 0.75 -6.80
C ALA A 163 2.82 -0.35 -7.87
N MET A 164 2.48 -1.58 -7.48
CA MET A 164 2.27 -2.70 -8.40
C MET A 164 1.00 -2.53 -9.25
N ILE A 165 -0.09 -2.06 -8.65
CA ILE A 165 -1.34 -1.75 -9.37
C ILE A 165 -1.05 -0.74 -10.49
N PHE A 166 -0.29 0.32 -10.19
CA PHE A 166 0.09 1.32 -11.19
C PHE A 166 1.03 0.75 -12.26
N SER A 167 2.15 0.15 -11.85
CA SER A 167 3.25 -0.21 -12.76
C SER A 167 3.04 -1.50 -13.55
N VAL A 168 2.28 -2.45 -13.03
CA VAL A 168 2.12 -3.79 -13.65
C VAL A 168 0.71 -4.00 -14.17
N TYR A 169 -0.32 -3.57 -13.42
CA TYR A 169 -1.72 -3.86 -13.79
C TYR A 169 -2.32 -2.82 -14.73
N LEU A 170 -2.27 -1.53 -14.38
CA LEU A 170 -2.89 -0.46 -15.18
C LEU A 170 -1.97 0.08 -16.27
N GLY A 171 -0.67 0.25 -15.99
CA GLY A 171 0.30 0.80 -16.93
C GLY A 171 0.16 2.30 -17.23
N ALA A 172 -1.06 2.85 -17.21
CA ALA A 172 -1.32 4.28 -17.21
C ALA A 172 -2.53 4.58 -16.33
N VAL A 173 -2.48 5.68 -15.58
CA VAL A 173 -3.45 5.98 -14.53
C VAL A 173 -3.76 7.47 -14.47
N GLU A 174 -5.04 7.80 -14.42
CA GLU A 174 -5.55 9.09 -13.98
C GLU A 174 -5.83 9.07 -12.47
N VAL A 175 -5.44 10.17 -11.81
CA VAL A 175 -5.43 10.29 -10.34
C VAL A 175 -6.80 10.02 -9.71
N THR A 176 -7.83 10.62 -10.29
CA THR A 176 -9.18 10.68 -9.70
C THR A 176 -9.89 9.34 -9.79
N GLU A 177 -9.72 8.62 -10.90
CA GLU A 177 -10.43 7.36 -11.18
C GLU A 177 -9.76 6.16 -10.50
N ALA A 178 -8.42 6.12 -10.46
CA ALA A 178 -7.73 4.90 -10.02
C ALA A 178 -7.59 4.76 -8.50
N PHE A 179 -7.59 5.86 -7.75
CA PHE A 179 -7.37 5.86 -6.28
C PHE A 179 -8.55 6.46 -5.50
N GLY A 180 -9.74 6.43 -6.09
CA GLY A 180 -10.99 6.86 -5.44
C GLY A 180 -11.37 6.00 -4.22
N ILE A 181 -12.35 6.50 -3.46
CA ILE A 181 -12.86 5.84 -2.24
C ILE A 181 -13.47 4.46 -2.52
N GLN A 182 -14.02 4.27 -3.71
CA GLN A 182 -14.60 3.01 -4.15
C GLN A 182 -13.56 1.88 -4.07
N LYS A 183 -12.30 2.14 -4.44
CA LYS A 183 -11.20 1.17 -4.30
C LYS A 183 -10.86 0.90 -2.84
N SER A 184 -10.88 1.92 -1.98
CA SER A 184 -10.68 1.75 -0.53
C SER A 184 -11.76 0.85 0.09
N PHE A 185 -13.02 1.05 -0.28
CA PHE A 185 -14.12 0.19 0.18
C PHE A 185 -14.01 -1.23 -0.35
N LEU A 186 -13.66 -1.40 -1.62
CA LEU A 186 -13.45 -2.72 -2.21
C LEU A 186 -12.35 -3.51 -1.45
N LEU A 187 -11.23 -2.86 -1.13
CA LEU A 187 -10.17 -3.47 -0.31
C LEU A 187 -10.65 -3.80 1.11
N LEU A 188 -11.45 -2.93 1.72
CA LEU A 188 -12.06 -3.19 3.03
C LEU A 188 -12.98 -4.43 2.98
N PHE A 189 -13.83 -4.55 1.96
CA PHE A 189 -14.72 -5.70 1.80
C PHE A 189 -13.97 -7.01 1.60
N MET A 190 -12.88 -7.01 0.81
CA MET A 190 -12.01 -8.19 0.65
C MET A 190 -11.51 -8.72 2.00
N ILE A 191 -11.12 -7.82 2.91
CA ILE A 191 -10.59 -8.20 4.22
C ILE A 191 -11.71 -8.63 5.17
N ILE A 192 -12.86 -7.95 5.15
CA ILE A 192 -14.00 -8.31 6.00
C ILE A 192 -14.53 -9.70 5.63
N ILE A 193 -14.73 -9.98 4.34
CA ILE A 193 -15.21 -11.27 3.84
C ILE A 193 -14.17 -12.37 4.08
N GLY A 194 -12.89 -12.07 3.83
CA GLY A 194 -11.80 -13.00 4.04
C GLY A 194 -11.51 -13.34 5.51
N GLY A 195 -11.83 -12.43 6.44
CA GLY A 195 -11.65 -12.60 7.87
C GLY A 195 -10.57 -11.68 8.46
N LEU A 196 -10.98 -10.85 9.42
CA LEU A 196 -10.11 -9.91 10.13
C LEU A 196 -9.08 -10.67 10.99
N GLY A 197 -7.80 -10.55 10.65
CA GLY A 197 -6.68 -11.11 11.44
C GLY A 197 -6.06 -12.39 10.89
N SER A 198 -6.52 -12.91 9.74
CA SER A 198 -5.89 -14.04 9.05
C SER A 198 -5.31 -13.63 7.70
N ILE A 199 -4.02 -13.88 7.49
CA ILE A 199 -3.33 -13.60 6.21
C ILE A 199 -3.93 -14.49 5.10
N LEU A 200 -4.15 -15.79 5.36
CA LEU A 200 -4.78 -16.68 4.38
C LEU A 200 -6.23 -16.25 4.11
N GLY A 201 -6.95 -15.82 5.14
CA GLY A 201 -8.30 -15.28 5.00
C GLY A 201 -8.35 -14.10 4.02
N SER A 202 -7.45 -13.12 4.17
CA SER A 202 -7.37 -11.98 3.25
C SER A 202 -7.08 -12.38 1.79
N LEU A 203 -6.32 -13.45 1.55
CA LEU A 203 -6.05 -13.94 0.19
C LEU A 203 -7.29 -14.59 -0.43
N VAL A 204 -8.02 -15.39 0.35
CA VAL A 204 -9.27 -16.02 -0.10
C VAL A 204 -10.34 -14.96 -0.35
N GLY A 205 -10.47 -13.96 0.53
CA GLY A 205 -11.42 -12.86 0.36
C GLY A 205 -11.12 -12.01 -0.89
N ALA A 206 -9.83 -11.75 -1.17
CA ALA A 206 -9.42 -11.09 -2.40
C ALA A 206 -9.73 -11.93 -3.64
N ALA A 207 -9.42 -13.23 -3.61
CA ALA A 207 -9.74 -14.14 -4.72
C ALA A 207 -11.26 -14.21 -4.97
N PHE A 208 -12.07 -14.28 -3.92
CA PHE A 208 -13.52 -14.31 -4.03
C PHE A 208 -14.08 -13.03 -4.67
N MET A 209 -13.69 -11.86 -4.18
CA MET A 209 -14.18 -10.57 -4.69
C MET A 209 -13.70 -10.24 -6.11
N VAL A 210 -12.61 -10.84 -6.57
CA VAL A 210 -12.09 -10.63 -7.94
C VAL A 210 -12.69 -11.64 -8.92
N LEU A 211 -12.93 -12.88 -8.48
CA LEU A 211 -13.45 -13.95 -9.34
C LEU A 211 -14.97 -13.94 -9.44
N MET A 212 -15.69 -13.47 -8.43
CA MET A 212 -17.13 -13.27 -8.52
C MET A 212 -17.44 -11.90 -9.15
N PRO A 213 -18.28 -11.85 -10.20
CA PRO A 213 -18.70 -10.62 -10.86
C PRO A 213 -19.61 -9.74 -9.98
#